data_AF-A0A815JUA7-F1
#
_entry.id   AF-A0A815JUA7-F1
#
_cell.length_a   1.000
_cell.length_b   1.000
_cell.length_c   1.000
_cell.angle_alpha   90.00
_cell.angle_beta   90.00
_cell.angle_gamma   90.00
#
_symmetry.space_group_name_H-M   'P 1'
#
loop_
_entity.id
_entity.type
_entity.pdbx_description
1 polymer ?
#
loop_
_entity_poly.entity_id
_entity_poly.type
_entity_poly.pdbx_seq_one_letter_code
_entity_poly.pdbx_strand_id
1 'polypeptide(L)' 'MVHATIVLSDFQQEALDEHNYYRQQVHCTGPMILNASLNVIAENYAQYLAANNIFNHSLTPGLGENLYYSYSSAGINSMN' A
#
# COMPACT_ATOMS: atom_id res chain seq x y z
N MET A 1 2.67 24.35 -8.86
CA MET A 1 2.95 22.99 -8.35
C MET A 1 1.88 22.07 -8.87
N VAL A 2 2.26 21.04 -9.63
CA VAL A 2 1.31 20.08 -10.18
C VAL A 2 0.75 19.31 -8.97
N HIS A 3 -0.54 19.41 -8.70
CA HIS A 3 -1.18 18.51 -7.75
C HIS A 3 -1.03 17.10 -8.34
N ALA A 4 0.01 16.38 -7.92
CA ALA A 4 0.13 14.96 -8.17
C ALA A 4 -1.06 14.32 -7.46
N THR A 5 -2.13 14.14 -8.21
CA THR A 5 -3.24 13.30 -7.77
C THR A 5 -2.63 11.91 -7.69
N ILE A 6 -2.50 11.37 -6.48
CA ILE A 6 -2.12 9.97 -6.34
C ILE A 6 -3.23 9.17 -7.00
N VAL A 7 -2.95 8.63 -8.17
CA VAL A 7 -3.85 7.70 -8.83
C VAL A 7 -3.64 6.37 -8.11
N LEU A 8 -4.65 5.91 -7.38
CA LEU A 8 -4.54 4.71 -6.56
C LEU A 8 -4.12 3.48 -7.39
N SER A 9 -4.48 3.42 -8.67
CA SER A 9 -4.03 2.37 -9.58
C SER A 9 -2.53 2.38 -9.81
N ASP A 10 -1.91 3.56 -9.89
CA ASP A 10 -0.47 3.68 -10.13
C ASP A 10 0.28 3.19 -8.88
N PHE A 11 -0.18 3.58 -7.69
CA PHE A 11 0.36 3.08 -6.42
C PHE A 11 0.26 1.56 -6.29
N GLN A 12 -0.89 0.98 -6.66
CA GLN A 12 -1.10 -0.47 -6.66
C GLN A 12 -0.14 -1.17 -7.64
N GLN A 13 0.07 -0.60 -8.82
CA GLN A 13 0.98 -1.15 -9.82
C GLN A 13 2.45 -1.06 -9.38
N GLU A 14 2.89 0.08 -8.85
CA GLU A 14 4.24 0.26 -8.30
C GLU A 14 4.51 -0.73 -7.17
N ALA A 15 3.55 -0.91 -6.26
CA ALA A 15 3.67 -1.91 -5.20
C ALA A 15 3.80 -3.34 -5.76
N LEU A 16 3.02 -3.71 -6.78
CA LEU A 16 3.14 -5.02 -7.44
C LEU A 16 4.51 -5.20 -8.09
N ASP A 17 4.98 -4.17 -8.82
CA ASP A 17 6.23 -4.21 -9.57
C ASP A 17 7.43 -4.41 -8.65
N GLU A 18 7.48 -3.71 -7.51
CA GLU A 18 8.53 -3.85 -6.51
C GLU A 18 8.54 -5.27 -5.89
N HIS A 19 7.36 -5.81 -5.55
CA HIS A 19 7.27 -7.19 -5.06
C HIS A 19 7.75 -8.18 -6.13
N ASN A 20 7.34 -7.98 -7.39
CA ASN A 20 7.71 -8.84 -8.50
C ASN A 20 9.20 -8.73 -8.87
N TYR A 21 9.84 -7.58 -8.66
CA TYR A 21 11.29 -7.44 -8.76
C TYR A 21 11.98 -8.41 -7.80
N TYR A 22 11.69 -8.35 -6.49
CA TYR A 22 12.32 -9.25 -5.53
C TYR A 22 11.96 -10.73 -5.76
N ARG A 23 10.68 -11.02 -6.03
CA ARG A 23 10.23 -12.40 -6.29
C ARG A 23 11.00 -13.05 -7.43
N GLN A 24 11.25 -12.32 -8.51
CA GLN A 24 11.90 -12.86 -9.70
C GLN A 24 13.42 -12.75 -9.64
N GLN A 25 13.95 -11.59 -9.26
CA GLN A 25 15.39 -11.29 -9.35
C GLN A 25 16.18 -11.82 -8.16
N VAL A 26 15.56 -11.93 -6.98
CA VAL A 26 16.25 -12.32 -5.73
C VAL A 26 15.82 -13.71 -5.27
N HIS A 27 14.54 -14.04 -5.37
CA HIS A 27 13.99 -15.28 -4.82
C HIS A 27 13.74 -16.38 -5.85
N CYS A 28 13.90 -16.12 -7.16
CA CYS A 28 13.69 -17.08 -8.24
C CYS A 28 12.29 -17.73 -8.23
N THR A 29 11.26 -16.94 -7.88
CA THR A 29 9.84 -17.36 -7.84
C THR A 29 9.01 -16.62 -8.88
N GLY A 30 7.85 -17.19 -9.26
CA GLY A 30 6.96 -16.59 -10.25
C GLY A 30 6.34 -15.25 -9.79
N PRO A 31 6.02 -14.34 -10.72
CA PRO A 31 5.39 -13.07 -10.40
C PRO A 31 3.95 -13.25 -9.91
N MET A 32 3.45 -12.24 -9.21
CA MET A 32 2.04 -12.09 -8.84
C MET A 32 1.33 -11.12 -9.79
N ILE A 33 0.01 -11.13 -9.74
CA ILE A 33 -0.87 -10.19 -10.43
C ILE A 33 -1.76 -9.47 -9.41
N LEU A 34 -2.23 -8.27 -9.73
CA LEU A 34 -3.23 -7.59 -8.92
C LEU A 34 -4.56 -8.37 -8.93
N ASN A 35 -5.30 -8.26 -7.82
CA ASN A 35 -6.65 -8.78 -7.69
C ASN A 35 -7.55 -7.64 -7.18
N ALA A 36 -8.58 -7.30 -7.96
CA ALA A 36 -9.45 -6.15 -7.66
C ALA A 36 -10.14 -6.27 -6.28
N SER A 37 -10.56 -7.47 -5.89
CA SER A 37 -11.20 -7.68 -4.58
C SER A 37 -10.21 -7.51 -3.44
N LEU A 38 -8.97 -7.99 -3.58
CA LEU A 38 -7.92 -7.80 -2.58
C LEU A 38 -7.54 -6.33 -2.44
N ASN A 39 -7.50 -5.58 -3.54
CA ASN A 39 -7.25 -4.14 -3.51
C ASN A 39 -8.32 -3.39 -2.72
N VAL A 40 -9.61 -3.72 -2.93
CA VAL A 40 -10.71 -3.13 -2.16
C VAL A 40 -10.62 -3.48 -0.67
N ILE A 41 -10.29 -4.73 -0.34
CA ILE A 41 -10.10 -5.15 1.07
C ILE A 41 -8.95 -4.35 1.72
N ALA A 42 -7.81 -4.26 1.04
CA ALA A 42 -6.63 -3.54 1.54
C ALA A 42 -6.91 -2.04 1.72
N GLU A 43 -7.58 -1.40 0.76
CA GLU A 43 -7.95 0.02 0.83
C GLU A 43 -8.91 0.29 2.00
N ASN A 44 -9.99 -0.50 2.12
CA ASN A 44 -10.95 -0.35 3.22
C ASN A 44 -10.27 -0.53 4.58
N TYR A 45 -9.32 -1.47 4.68
CA TYR A 45 -8.61 -1.70 5.94
C TYR A 45 -7.63 -0.57 6.27
N ALA A 46 -6.90 -0.05 5.28
CA ALA A 46 -6.05 1.12 5.48
C ALA A 46 -6.85 2.34 5.96
N GLN A 47 -8.04 2.58 5.39
CA GLN A 47 -8.96 3.63 5.83
C GLN A 47 -9.45 3.39 7.26
N TYR A 48 -9.80 2.15 7.62
CA TYR A 48 -10.20 1.79 8.98
C TYR A 48 -9.08 2.03 10.01
N LEU A 49 -7.84 1.63 9.70
CA LEU A 49 -6.67 1.87 10.57
C LEU A 49 -6.46 3.37 10.81
N ALA A 50 -6.51 4.17 9.74
CA ALA A 50 -6.34 5.61 9.82
C ALA A 50 -7.46 6.30 10.61
N ALA A 51 -8.72 5.91 10.39
CA ALA A 51 -9.88 6.48 11.08
C ALA A 51 -9.91 6.17 12.59
N ASN A 52 -9.33 5.04 12.99
CA ASN A 52 -9.35 4.58 14.39
C ASN A 52 -8.02 4.83 15.12
N ASN A 53 -7.00 5.38 14.45
CA ASN A 53 -5.66 5.59 14.99
C ASN A 53 -5.06 4.30 15.63
N ILE A 54 -5.17 3.20 14.89
CA ILE A 54 -4.65 1.88 15.28
C ILE A 54 -3.76 1.32 14.17
N PHE A 55 -2.87 0.39 14.54
CA PHE A 55 -1.96 -0.27 13.60
C PHE A 55 -1.81 -1.74 13.98
N ASN A 56 -2.74 -2.58 13.53
CA ASN A 56 -2.78 -4.02 13.80
C ASN A 56 -3.30 -4.76 12.57
N HIS A 57 -3.07 -6.08 12.53
CA HIS A 57 -3.54 -6.92 11.43
C HIS A 57 -5.08 -7.05 11.41
N SER A 58 -5.65 -7.18 10.21
CA SER A 58 -7.10 -7.41 10.02
C SER A 58 -7.55 -8.79 10.47
N LEU A 59 -6.61 -9.75 10.46
CA LEU A 59 -6.86 -11.18 10.66
C LEU A 59 -7.89 -11.75 9.68
N THR A 60 -7.98 -11.17 8.47
CA THR A 60 -8.89 -11.66 7.43
C THR A 60 -8.55 -13.11 7.07
N PRO A 61 -9.46 -14.08 7.27
CA PRO A 61 -9.16 -15.49 7.07
C PRO A 61 -8.75 -15.81 5.63
N GLY A 62 -7.68 -16.59 5.48
CA GLY A 62 -7.21 -17.08 4.17
C GLY A 62 -6.39 -16.07 3.36
N LEU A 63 -6.12 -14.87 3.88
CA LEU A 63 -5.28 -13.86 3.23
C LEU A 63 -4.01 -13.61 4.05
N GLY A 64 -2.88 -13.48 3.34
CA GLY A 64 -1.67 -12.87 3.91
C GLY A 64 -1.80 -11.34 3.91
N GLU A 65 -1.16 -10.67 4.87
CA GLU A 65 -1.25 -9.22 5.03
C GLU A 65 0.09 -8.62 5.48
N ASN A 66 0.51 -7.55 4.81
CA ASN A 66 1.59 -6.66 5.26
C ASN A 66 1.02 -5.27 5.49
N LEU A 67 1.48 -4.58 6.54
CA LEU A 67 1.06 -3.22 6.87
C LEU A 67 2.28 -2.29 6.94
N TYR A 68 2.08 -1.05 6.52
CA TYR A 68 3.08 0.01 6.61
C TYR A 68 2.40 1.32 7.01
N TYR A 69 3.06 2.10 7.88
CA TYR A 69 2.68 3.49 8.13
C TYR A 69 3.94 4.34 8.29
N SER A 70 3.82 5.63 7.98
CA SER A 70 4.84 6.63 8.29
C SER A 70 4.17 7.91 8.78
N TYR A 71 4.89 8.71 9.55
CA TYR A 71 4.45 10.02 9.98
C TYR A 71 5.65 10.97 10.04
N SER A 72 5.37 12.27 9.97
CA SER A 72 6.37 13.32 10.17
C SER A 72 5.76 14.44 11.00
N SER A 73 6.56 14.98 11.93
CA SER A 73 6.21 16.18 12.69
C SER A 73 6.69 17.47 12.03
N ALA A 74 7.35 17.39 10.87
CA ALA A 74 7.75 18.56 10.10
C ALA A 74 6.49 19.33 9.68
N GLY A 75 6.35 20.57 10.18
CA GLY A 75 5.26 21.45 9.77
C GLY A 75 5.27 21.63 8.25
N ILE A 76 4.09 21.71 7.64
CA ILE A 76 3.95 22.09 6.23
C ILE A 76 4.49 23.51 6.11
N ASN A 77 5.77 23.66 5.76
CA ASN A 77 6.29 24.97 5.38
C ASN A 77 5.62 25.32 4.05
N SER A 78 4.61 26.19 4.14
CA SER A 78 3.98 26.86 3.01
C SER A 78 5.10 27.38 2.10
N MET A 79 5.31 26.72 0.97
CA MET A 79 6.25 27.20 -0.05
C MET A 79 5.60 28.39 -0.74
N ASN A 80 6.25 29.55 -0.61
CA ASN A 80 5.96 30.77 -1.38
C ASN A 80 6.22 30.55 -2.87
#